data_AF-A0A9X1X0J9-F1
#
_entry.id   AF-A0A9X1X0J9-F1
#
_cell.length_a   1.000
_cell.length_b   1.000
_cell.length_c   1.000
_cell.angle_alpha   90.00
_cell.angle_beta   90.00
_cell.angle_gamma   90.00
#
_symmetry.space_group_name_H-M   'P 1'
#
loop_
_entity.id
_entity.type
_entity.pdbx_description
1 polymer ?
#
loop_
_entity_poly.entity_id
_entity_poly.type
_entity_poly.pdbx_seq_one_letter_code
_entity_poly.pdbx_strand_id
1 'polypeptide(L)'
;MKNKIISFRIASVTAILALFSAITGAKAQTPDLKTSTPEQRAEWQNKLMKEKLKLTDTQYHQVSNLNLEYARKMQPVITGEGSRFSRGKKARALMKEKEDKLKQLLTKEQFEAYQQDIKEKMSAAKEAFMQSKNP
;
A
#
# COMPACT_ATOMS: atom_id res chain seq x y z
N MET A 1 -32.79 -25.20 -6.96
CA MET A 1 -33.21 -24.19 -5.97
C MET A 1 -31.98 -23.37 -5.52
N LYS A 2 -31.98 -22.09 -5.90
CA LYS A 2 -31.29 -20.92 -5.31
C LYS A 2 -29.78 -21.02 -4.99
N ASN A 3 -28.98 -20.55 -5.94
CA ASN A 3 -27.62 -20.06 -5.75
C ASN A 3 -27.59 -18.97 -4.68
N LYS A 4 -26.92 -19.21 -3.55
CA LYS A 4 -26.60 -18.16 -2.58
C LYS A 4 -25.28 -17.52 -2.97
N ILE A 5 -25.36 -16.47 -3.79
CA ILE A 5 -24.26 -15.53 -3.98
C ILE A 5 -24.08 -14.83 -2.64
N ILE A 6 -23.03 -15.21 -1.91
CA ILE A 6 -22.61 -14.58 -0.67
C ILE A 6 -22.19 -13.16 -1.04
N SER A 7 -23.01 -12.18 -0.66
CA SER A 7 -22.74 -10.76 -0.82
C SER A 7 -21.56 -10.37 0.06
N PHE A 8 -20.35 -10.35 -0.50
CA PHE A 8 -19.17 -9.79 0.15
C PHE A 8 -19.29 -8.26 0.12
N ARG A 9 -19.73 -7.67 1.22
CA ARG A 9 -19.57 -6.23 1.44
C ARG A 9 -18.09 -5.98 1.73
N ILE A 10 -17.34 -5.66 0.68
CA ILE A 10 -15.95 -5.21 0.78
C ILE A 10 -15.99 -3.83 1.43
N ALA A 11 -15.88 -3.80 2.75
CA ALA A 11 -15.55 -2.58 3.46
C ALA A 11 -14.19 -2.13 2.93
N SER A 12 -14.15 -0.97 2.26
CA SER A 12 -12.93 -0.35 1.78
C SER A 12 -12.00 -0.11 2.98
N VAL A 13 -11.01 -0.97 3.15
CA VAL A 13 -10.00 -0.83 4.20
C VAL A 13 -9.02 0.22 3.70
N THR A 14 -9.32 1.49 3.98
CA THR A 14 -8.36 2.57 3.78
C THR A 14 -7.20 2.34 4.73
N ALA A 15 -6.13 1.73 4.21
CA ALA A 15 -4.93 1.38 4.94
C ALA A 15 -4.27 2.64 5.51
N ILE A 16 -3.90 2.58 6.78
CA ILE A 16 -3.30 3.68 7.50
C ILE A 16 -2.01 3.10 8.06
N LEU A 17 -0.88 3.41 7.44
CA LEU A 17 0.43 3.24 8.09
C LEU A 17 0.83 1.80 8.45
N ALA A 18 0.65 0.82 7.56
CA ALA A 18 1.19 -0.52 7.84
C ALA A 18 2.09 -1.13 6.77
N LEU A 19 2.64 -0.31 5.89
CA LEU A 19 3.73 -0.74 5.01
C LEU A 19 5.12 -0.60 5.66
N PHE A 20 5.22 -0.23 6.94
CA PHE A 20 6.44 0.39 7.48
C PHE A 20 6.92 -0.16 8.84
N SER A 21 6.63 -1.43 9.14
CA SER A 21 7.25 -2.12 10.27
C SER A 21 8.24 -3.14 9.74
N ALA A 22 9.51 -2.99 10.15
CA ALA A 22 10.62 -3.83 9.79
C ALA A 22 10.34 -5.30 10.13
N ILE A 23 10.23 -6.15 9.11
CA ILE A 23 10.32 -7.60 9.28
C ILE A 23 11.75 -7.98 8.93
N THR A 24 12.59 -8.16 9.94
CA THR A 24 13.93 -8.72 9.81
C THR A 24 13.80 -10.22 9.56
N GLY A 25 13.94 -10.62 8.29
CA GLY A 25 13.89 -12.01 7.86
C GLY A 25 13.94 -12.09 6.34
N ALA A 26 15.15 -11.97 5.79
CA ALA A 26 15.50 -12.22 4.39
C ALA A 26 14.47 -11.76 3.32
N LYS A 27 14.07 -10.47 3.30
CA LYS A 27 13.26 -9.87 2.21
C LYS A 27 13.64 -8.40 1.98
N ALA A 28 13.53 -7.94 0.74
CA ALA A 28 13.94 -6.61 0.26
C ALA A 28 13.72 -5.49 1.31
N GLN A 29 14.80 -4.81 1.69
CA GLN A 29 14.77 -3.72 2.67
C GLN A 29 13.70 -2.71 2.27
N THR A 30 12.67 -2.56 3.11
CA THR A 30 11.67 -1.48 2.97
C THR A 30 12.41 -0.14 3.02
N PRO A 31 12.27 0.74 2.00
CA PRO A 31 12.91 2.04 2.04
C PRO A 31 12.49 2.83 3.27
N ASP A 32 13.46 3.44 3.96
CA ASP A 32 13.15 4.36 5.07
C ASP A 32 12.42 5.59 4.49
N LEU A 33 11.25 5.89 5.03
CA LEU A 33 10.41 6.97 4.53
C LEU A 33 11.06 8.35 4.59
N LYS A 34 11.89 8.63 5.59
CA LYS A 34 12.50 9.94 5.81
C LYS A 34 13.70 10.19 4.91
N THR A 35 14.42 9.13 4.54
CA THR A 35 15.68 9.25 3.77
C THR A 35 15.54 8.82 2.31
N SER A 36 14.49 8.08 1.96
CA SER A 36 14.25 7.66 0.57
C SER A 36 13.66 8.77 -0.30
N THR A 37 13.97 8.71 -1.59
CA THR A 37 13.32 9.54 -2.62
C THR A 37 11.96 8.95 -3.03
N PRO A 38 11.07 9.75 -3.64
CA PRO A 38 9.86 9.24 -4.27
C PRO A 38 10.13 8.10 -5.26
N GLU A 39 11.16 8.23 -6.07
CA GLU A 39 11.57 7.27 -7.10
C GLU A 39 11.97 5.94 -6.47
N GLN A 40 12.78 5.95 -5.41
CA GLN A 40 13.17 4.72 -4.69
C GLN A 40 11.96 4.01 -4.08
N ARG A 41 11.02 4.76 -3.50
CA ARG A 41 9.78 4.18 -2.95
C ARG A 41 8.89 3.61 -4.05
N ALA A 42 8.77 4.30 -5.19
CA ALA A 42 8.01 3.83 -6.33
C ALA A 42 8.62 2.54 -6.90
N GLU A 43 9.94 2.50 -7.08
CA GLU A 43 10.66 1.32 -7.57
C GLU A 43 10.45 0.11 -6.65
N TRP A 44 10.55 0.31 -5.33
CA TRP A 44 10.28 -0.75 -4.36
C TRP A 44 8.84 -1.26 -4.46
N GLN A 45 7.85 -0.37 -4.58
CA GLN A 45 6.45 -0.77 -4.79
C GLN A 45 6.27 -1.52 -6.11
N ASN A 46 6.93 -1.09 -7.19
CA ASN A 46 6.86 -1.74 -8.50
C ASN A 46 7.38 -3.17 -8.44
N LYS A 47 8.53 -3.39 -7.79
CA LYS A 47 9.12 -4.73 -7.61
C LYS A 47 8.15 -5.68 -6.89
N LEU A 48 7.59 -5.23 -5.76
CA LEU A 48 6.64 -6.03 -4.99
C LEU A 48 5.35 -6.31 -5.76
N MET A 49 4.79 -5.31 -6.44
CA MET A 49 3.55 -5.46 -7.18
C MET A 49 3.72 -6.34 -8.42
N LYS A 50 4.86 -6.25 -9.13
CA LYS A 50 5.16 -7.13 -10.26
C LYS A 50 5.18 -8.60 -9.84
N GLU A 51 5.85 -8.91 -8.73
CA GLU A 51 5.96 -10.27 -8.21
C GLU A 51 4.61 -10.77 -7.67
N LYS A 52 3.95 -10.00 -6.80
CA LYS A 52 2.72 -10.44 -6.12
C LYS A 52 1.51 -10.52 -7.05
N LEU A 53 1.39 -9.58 -7.98
CA LEU A 53 0.17 -9.43 -8.80
C LEU A 53 0.32 -10.04 -10.19
N LYS A 54 1.52 -10.54 -10.55
CA LYS A 54 1.81 -11.11 -11.87
C LYS A 54 1.35 -10.18 -12.99
N LEU A 55 1.73 -8.91 -12.90
CA LEU A 55 1.32 -7.87 -13.84
C LEU A 55 1.84 -8.20 -15.25
N THR A 56 1.01 -7.95 -16.27
CA THR A 56 1.49 -7.90 -17.66
C THR A 56 2.43 -6.71 -17.84
N ASP A 57 3.22 -6.69 -18.91
CA ASP A 57 4.13 -5.56 -19.15
C ASP A 57 3.38 -4.23 -19.28
N THR A 58 2.24 -4.21 -19.99
CA THR A 58 1.37 -3.04 -20.10
C THR A 58 0.88 -2.57 -18.72
N GLN A 59 0.36 -3.49 -17.90
CA GLN A 59 -0.09 -3.16 -16.55
C GLN A 59 1.07 -2.69 -15.67
N TYR A 60 2.24 -3.31 -15.79
CA TYR A 60 3.43 -2.94 -15.04
C TYR A 60 3.86 -1.50 -15.35
N HIS A 61 3.86 -1.09 -16.62
CA HIS A 61 4.15 0.30 -16.99
C HIS A 61 3.13 1.29 -16.42
N GLN A 62 1.84 0.99 -16.53
CA GLN A 62 0.78 1.85 -15.99
C GLN A 62 0.84 1.97 -14.46
N VAL A 63 1.00 0.85 -13.77
CA VAL A 63 1.16 0.78 -12.31
C VAL A 63 2.43 1.48 -11.87
N SER A 64 3.53 1.37 -12.61
CA SER A 64 4.80 2.03 -12.29
C SER A 64 4.68 3.56 -12.34
N ASN A 65 4.03 4.08 -13.38
CA ASN A 65 3.74 5.51 -13.50
C ASN A 65 2.84 5.99 -12.36
N LEU A 66 1.79 5.22 -12.04
CA LEU A 66 0.90 5.52 -10.93
C LEU A 66 1.64 5.53 -9.59
N ASN A 67 2.49 4.54 -9.33
CA ASN A 67 3.28 4.46 -8.10
C ASN A 67 4.21 5.67 -7.96
N LEU A 68 4.83 6.12 -9.04
CA LEU A 68 5.68 7.32 -9.04
C LEU A 68 4.87 8.59 -8.79
N GLU A 69 3.71 8.76 -9.45
CA GLU A 69 2.79 9.89 -9.23
C GLU A 69 2.47 10.02 -7.74
N TYR A 70 2.03 8.93 -7.10
CA TYR A 70 1.63 8.96 -5.70
C TYR A 70 2.81 9.01 -4.73
N ALA A 71 3.97 8.46 -5.08
CA ALA A 71 5.17 8.64 -4.27
C ALA A 71 5.58 10.12 -4.20
N ARG A 72 5.43 10.85 -5.31
CA ARG A 72 5.67 12.30 -5.39
C ARG A 72 4.61 13.10 -4.64
N LYS A 73 3.31 12.76 -4.79
CA LYS A 73 2.22 13.38 -4.01
C LYS A 73 2.39 13.15 -2.49
N MET A 74 2.94 12.00 -2.10
CA MET A 74 3.18 11.66 -0.69
C MET A 74 4.40 12.39 -0.11
N GLN A 75 5.38 12.78 -0.92
CA GLN A 75 6.60 13.45 -0.46
C GLN A 75 6.32 14.66 0.45
N PRO A 76 5.51 15.66 0.07
CA PRO A 76 5.20 16.79 0.95
C PRO A 76 4.39 16.39 2.18
N VAL A 77 3.71 15.25 2.19
CA VAL A 77 3.04 14.73 3.40
C VAL A 77 4.06 14.12 4.37
N ILE A 78 5.12 13.50 3.85
CA ILE A 78 6.19 12.91 4.65
C ILE A 78 7.08 14.01 5.24
N THR A 79 7.54 14.95 4.41
CA THR A 79 8.49 15.99 4.81
C THR A 79 7.83 17.26 5.33
N GLY A 80 6.54 17.45 5.06
CA GLY A 80 5.84 18.67 5.42
C GLY A 80 5.56 18.80 6.92
N GLU A 81 5.23 20.02 7.29
CA GLU A 81 4.92 20.41 8.66
C GLU A 81 3.50 19.99 9.09
N GLY A 82 3.25 20.08 10.39
CA GLY A 82 1.96 19.83 11.00
C GLY A 82 1.88 18.54 11.81
N SER A 83 0.76 18.40 12.53
CA SER A 83 0.54 17.28 13.45
C SER A 83 0.63 15.92 12.75
N ARG A 84 1.01 14.88 13.51
CA ARG A 84 0.97 13.49 13.01
C ARG A 84 -0.44 13.11 12.50
N PHE A 85 -1.48 13.62 13.15
CA PHE A 85 -2.86 13.36 12.78
C PHE A 85 -3.23 13.96 11.41
N SER A 86 -2.94 15.24 11.18
CA SER A 86 -3.26 15.91 9.91
C SER A 86 -2.50 15.29 8.74
N ARG A 87 -1.22 14.96 8.93
CA ARG A 87 -0.41 14.25 7.91
C ARG A 87 -0.96 12.85 7.65
N GLY A 88 -1.36 12.13 8.71
CA GLY A 88 -2.04 10.84 8.58
C GLY A 88 -3.34 10.92 7.77
N LYS A 89 -4.18 11.93 8.00
CA LYS A 89 -5.41 12.15 7.20
C LYS A 89 -5.10 12.39 5.72
N LYS A 90 -4.11 13.21 5.40
CA LYS A 90 -3.67 13.48 4.02
C LYS A 90 -3.14 12.20 3.34
N ALA A 91 -2.29 11.45 4.04
CA ALA A 91 -1.74 10.19 3.52
C ALA A 91 -2.85 9.18 3.18
N ARG A 92 -3.88 9.06 4.04
CA ARG A 92 -5.05 8.19 3.79
C ARG A 92 -5.81 8.57 2.54
N ALA A 93 -6.07 9.86 2.35
CA ALA A 93 -6.76 10.36 1.17
C ALA A 93 -5.99 10.01 -0.11
N LEU A 94 -4.67 10.23 -0.12
CA LEU A 94 -3.81 9.87 -1.25
C LEU A 94 -3.77 8.36 -1.51
N MET A 95 -3.69 7.53 -0.46
CA MET A 95 -3.72 6.07 -0.64
C MET A 95 -5.05 5.59 -1.19
N LYS A 96 -6.17 6.17 -0.76
CA LYS A 96 -7.50 5.86 -1.31
C LYS A 96 -7.62 6.27 -2.78
N GLU A 97 -7.18 7.47 -3.14
CA GLU A 97 -7.19 7.93 -4.54
C GLU A 97 -6.34 7.00 -5.43
N LYS A 98 -5.19 6.54 -4.93
CA LYS A 98 -4.34 5.55 -5.62
C LYS A 98 -5.04 4.21 -5.80
N GLU A 99 -5.66 3.70 -4.73
CA GLU A 99 -6.40 2.43 -4.74
C GLU A 99 -7.54 2.45 -5.77
N ASP A 100 -8.31 3.54 -5.80
CA ASP A 100 -9.41 3.71 -6.76
C ASP A 100 -8.89 3.69 -8.21
N LYS A 101 -7.72 4.30 -8.47
CA LYS A 101 -7.05 4.21 -9.79
C LYS A 101 -6.49 2.81 -10.08
N LEU A 102 -5.89 2.13 -9.10
CA LEU A 102 -5.39 0.77 -9.27
C LEU A 102 -6.50 -0.21 -9.64
N LYS A 103 -7.69 -0.05 -9.06
CA LYS A 103 -8.86 -0.89 -9.37
C LYS A 103 -9.26 -0.84 -10.85
N GLN A 104 -8.96 0.26 -11.54
CA GLN A 104 -9.24 0.41 -12.97
C GLN A 104 -8.16 -0.22 -13.87
N LEU A 105 -6.93 -0.38 -13.36
CA LEU A 105 -5.77 -0.90 -14.10
C LEU A 105 -5.58 -2.41 -13.92
N LEU A 106 -6.04 -2.95 -12.80
CA LEU A 106 -5.87 -4.35 -12.42
C LEU A 106 -7.09 -5.18 -12.77
N THR A 107 -6.89 -6.48 -13.02
CA THR A 107 -8.02 -7.41 -13.03
C THR A 107 -8.62 -7.52 -11.63
N LYS A 108 -9.81 -8.10 -11.52
CA LYS A 108 -10.46 -8.33 -10.24
C LYS A 108 -9.58 -9.16 -9.31
N GLU A 109 -9.01 -10.24 -9.82
CA GLU A 109 -8.15 -11.17 -9.07
C GLU A 109 -6.86 -10.49 -8.61
N GLN A 110 -6.24 -9.69 -9.47
CA GLN A 110 -5.05 -8.90 -9.12
C GLN A 110 -5.38 -7.83 -8.08
N PHE A 111 -6.53 -7.18 -8.17
CA PHE A 111 -6.96 -6.18 -7.18
C PHE A 111 -7.26 -6.84 -5.82
N GLU A 112 -7.89 -8.02 -5.80
CA GLU A 112 -8.10 -8.80 -4.58
C GLU A 112 -6.77 -9.22 -3.93
N ALA A 113 -5.80 -9.68 -4.74
CA ALA A 113 -4.46 -9.99 -4.25
C ALA A 113 -3.74 -8.75 -3.66
N TYR A 114 -3.92 -7.58 -4.29
CA TYR A 114 -3.41 -6.32 -3.76
C TYR A 114 -4.05 -5.97 -2.40
N GLN A 115 -5.37 -6.09 -2.28
CA GLN A 115 -6.08 -5.84 -1.00
C GLN A 115 -5.61 -6.77 0.11
N GLN A 116 -5.38 -8.04 -0.23
CA GLN A 116 -4.89 -9.03 0.71
C GLN A 116 -3.46 -8.71 1.18
N ASP A 117 -2.56 -8.32 0.27
CA ASP A 117 -1.20 -7.87 0.62
C ASP A 117 -1.23 -6.67 1.59
N ILE A 118 -2.09 -5.70 1.33
CA ILE A 118 -2.26 -4.53 2.21
C ILE A 118 -2.77 -4.97 3.59
N LYS A 119 -3.75 -5.86 3.64
CA LYS A 119 -4.31 -6.38 4.91
C LYS A 119 -3.27 -7.13 5.74
N GLU A 120 -2.47 -7.99 5.11
CA GLU A 120 -1.39 -8.74 5.79
C GLU A 120 -0.39 -7.80 6.44
N LYS A 121 0.05 -6.80 5.68
CA LYS A 121 0.96 -5.76 6.16
C LYS A 121 0.35 -4.96 7.33
N MET A 122 -0.95 -4.64 7.26
CA MET A 122 -1.75 -4.05 8.36
C MET A 122 -1.78 -4.91 9.63
N SER A 123 -1.96 -6.22 9.50
CA SER A 123 -1.91 -7.12 10.66
C SER A 123 -0.52 -7.11 11.28
N ALA A 124 0.52 -7.30 10.47
CA ALA A 124 1.90 -7.36 10.93
C ALA A 124 2.33 -6.07 11.66
N ALA A 125 2.02 -4.90 11.11
CA ALA A 125 2.35 -3.63 11.76
C ALA A 125 1.58 -3.43 13.07
N LYS A 126 0.31 -3.86 13.13
CA LYS A 126 -0.49 -3.80 14.34
C LYS A 126 0.10 -4.70 15.43
N GLU A 127 0.45 -5.94 15.09
CA GLU A 127 1.07 -6.90 16.01
C GLU A 127 2.40 -6.36 16.56
N ALA A 128 3.28 -5.87 15.70
CA ALA A 128 4.55 -5.26 16.10
C ALA A 128 4.35 -4.06 17.05
N PHE A 129 3.36 -3.21 16.77
CA PHE A 129 3.00 -2.10 17.65
C PHE A 129 2.51 -2.58 19.02
N MET A 130 1.64 -3.60 19.06
CA MET A 130 1.14 -4.15 20.33
C MET A 130 2.27 -4.77 21.16
N GLN A 131 3.18 -5.52 20.54
CA GLN A 131 4.34 -6.10 21.21
C GLN A 131 5.26 -5.03 21.81
N SER A 132 5.51 -3.93 21.09
CA SER A 132 6.34 -2.82 21.61
C SER A 132 5.77 -2.12 22.84
N LYS A 133 4.48 -2.29 23.12
CA LYS A 133 3.78 -1.69 24.28
C LYS A 133 3.72 -2.59 25.51
N ASN A 134 4.12 -3.85 25.38
CA ASN A 134 4.03 -4.84 26.44
C ASN A 134 5.43 -5.46 26.67
N PRO A 135 6.40 -4.67 27.19
CA PRO A 135 7.77 -5.13 27.46
C PRO A 135 7.84 -6.15 28.60
#